data_AF-A0A0Q8PK57-F1
#
_entry.id   AF-A0A0Q8PK57-F1
#
_cell.length_a   1.000
_cell.length_b   1.000
_cell.length_c   1.000
_cell.angle_alpha   90.00
_cell.angle_beta   90.00
_cell.angle_gamma   90.00
#
_symmetry.space_group_name_H-M   'P 1'
#
loop_
_entity.id
_entity.type
_entity.pdbx_description
1 polymer ?
#
loop_
_entity_poly.entity_id
_entity_poly.type
_entity_poly.pdbx_seq_one_letter_code
_entity_poly.pdbx_strand_id
1 'polypeptide(L)'
;MSGDGWDSPRLSEDLSFTRVGGPPRYTEQTDKPVEYVAVADKLVGVLGWAWVCDADDAAGFVERAAAGSNAHGASTSWDSYTREAKARELPPSHALAELIAGQHARAGHLAVPGELARATSVAVLEERATRGWLLHPEPADPRRRSAEELREEFLREAAANAAGKAAGPVAPSITHALRLRARKQPGSWLDEVDPAFGPADAVPLYGTIGSWLIDHQGMPVRFRHNPAYKPSPRALGMQEPETVAEATTQRVVAGHSSQLELELAVLEAPLAVRIEPEDPGVYLEAGRHGRAGVSAYTSPRLVPPDWPEHRFMTGRQIAAQVPGLVLIINPGTEATAKVSLRQLRWLDFDPAIRAAHEAEFAETMRWLEDG
;
A
#
# COMPACT_ATOMS: atom_id res chain seq x y z
N MET A 1 -20.08 -73.93 -28.57
CA MET A 1 -19.31 -73.28 -27.48
C MET A 1 -19.62 -71.81 -27.57
N SER A 2 -20.62 -71.38 -26.80
CA SER A 2 -21.13 -70.03 -26.72
C SER A 2 -20.24 -69.23 -25.76
N GLY A 3 -19.79 -68.04 -26.17
CA GLY A 3 -19.10 -67.10 -25.29
C GLY A 3 -20.15 -66.24 -24.60
N ASP A 4 -20.29 -66.41 -23.29
CA ASP A 4 -21.26 -65.73 -22.45
C ASP A 4 -21.06 -64.21 -22.47
N GLY A 5 -22.18 -63.50 -22.68
CA GLY A 5 -22.26 -62.06 -22.60
C GLY A 5 -22.03 -61.57 -21.17
N TRP A 6 -21.28 -60.49 -21.05
CA TRP A 6 -21.11 -59.74 -19.81
C TRP A 6 -22.40 -58.97 -19.50
N ASP A 7 -23.42 -59.67 -19.00
CA ASP A 7 -24.62 -59.03 -18.47
C ASP A 7 -24.37 -58.72 -16.99
N SER A 8 -23.87 -57.52 -16.70
CA SER A 8 -23.64 -57.04 -15.34
C SER A 8 -24.85 -56.22 -14.87
N PRO A 9 -25.66 -56.71 -13.92
CA PRO A 9 -26.88 -56.04 -13.46
C PRO A 9 -26.65 -54.64 -12.87
N ARG A 10 -25.41 -54.34 -12.46
CA ARG A 10 -25.00 -53.06 -11.88
C ARG A 10 -24.90 -51.92 -12.89
N LEU A 11 -24.87 -52.22 -14.19
CA LEU A 11 -24.81 -51.22 -15.26
C LEU A 11 -26.19 -50.86 -15.83
N SER A 12 -27.22 -51.62 -15.46
CA SER A 12 -28.62 -51.41 -15.87
C SER A 12 -29.51 -50.82 -14.78
N GLU A 13 -28.96 -50.52 -13.59
CA GLU A 13 -29.70 -49.84 -12.54
C GLU A 13 -29.74 -48.33 -12.81
N ASP A 14 -30.96 -47.79 -12.86
CA ASP A 14 -31.24 -46.37 -13.02
C ASP A 14 -30.73 -45.62 -11.77
N LEU A 15 -29.56 -44.98 -11.89
CA LEU A 15 -28.92 -44.23 -10.81
C LEU A 15 -29.74 -42.97 -10.49
N SER A 16 -30.76 -43.12 -9.65
CA SER A 16 -31.48 -41.98 -9.11
C SER A 16 -30.64 -41.32 -8.01
N PHE A 17 -30.03 -40.18 -8.31
CA PHE A 17 -29.36 -39.35 -7.31
C PHE A 17 -30.39 -38.75 -6.35
N THR A 18 -30.58 -39.36 -5.18
CA THR A 18 -31.36 -38.76 -4.09
C THR A 18 -30.47 -37.82 -3.29
N ARG A 19 -30.74 -36.51 -3.34
CA ARG A 19 -30.03 -35.50 -2.55
C ARG A 19 -30.38 -35.65 -1.06
N VAL A 20 -29.60 -36.46 -0.34
CA VAL A 20 -29.68 -36.67 1.12
C VAL A 20 -29.01 -35.52 1.88
N GLY A 21 -29.52 -34.29 1.75
CA GLY A 21 -29.11 -33.12 2.55
C GLY A 21 -27.70 -32.61 2.30
N GLY A 22 -27.54 -31.29 2.09
CA GLY A 22 -26.22 -30.67 2.09
C GLY A 22 -25.68 -30.49 3.51
N PRO A 23 -24.37 -30.19 3.70
CA PRO A 23 -23.87 -29.70 4.98
C PRO A 23 -24.72 -28.50 5.44
N PRO A 24 -24.97 -28.35 6.75
CA PRO A 24 -25.89 -27.33 7.26
C PRO A 24 -25.38 -25.94 6.88
N ARG A 25 -26.28 -25.09 6.38
CA ARG A 25 -25.99 -23.72 5.94
C ARG A 25 -27.02 -22.77 6.53
N TYR A 26 -26.63 -21.51 6.71
CA TYR A 26 -27.58 -20.42 6.89
C TYR A 26 -28.38 -20.20 5.60
N THR A 27 -29.52 -19.54 5.72
CA THR A 27 -30.29 -19.06 4.56
C THR A 27 -29.48 -17.98 3.83
N GLU A 28 -29.46 -18.01 2.50
CA GLU A 28 -28.71 -17.04 1.68
C GLU A 28 -29.55 -15.79 1.34
N GLN A 29 -30.77 -15.69 1.86
CA GLN A 29 -31.73 -14.64 1.55
C GLN A 29 -32.46 -14.17 2.81
N THR A 30 -32.75 -12.87 2.86
CA THR A 30 -33.59 -12.23 3.88
C THR A 30 -34.15 -10.92 3.32
N ASP A 31 -35.37 -10.57 3.71
CA ASP A 31 -36.01 -9.28 3.45
C ASP A 31 -35.92 -8.32 4.65
N LYS A 32 -35.36 -8.80 5.77
CA LYS A 32 -35.20 -8.05 7.01
C LYS A 32 -33.91 -7.22 7.00
N PRO A 33 -33.80 -6.23 7.91
CA PRO A 33 -32.53 -5.55 8.15
C PRO A 33 -31.41 -6.52 8.50
N VAL A 34 -30.22 -6.24 7.98
CA VAL A 34 -29.02 -7.08 8.16
C VAL A 34 -27.93 -6.31 8.88
N GLU A 35 -27.17 -7.03 9.70
CA GLU A 35 -25.90 -6.55 10.23
C GLU A 35 -24.79 -6.93 9.26
N TYR A 36 -23.84 -6.03 9.03
CA TYR A 36 -22.79 -6.28 8.04
C TYR A 36 -21.47 -5.62 8.42
N VAL A 37 -20.38 -6.15 7.84
CA VAL A 37 -19.04 -5.57 7.91
C VAL A 37 -18.44 -5.47 6.52
N ALA A 38 -17.71 -4.39 6.26
CA ALA A 38 -16.94 -4.26 5.04
C ALA A 38 -15.74 -5.22 5.05
N VAL A 39 -15.55 -5.91 3.93
CA VAL A 39 -14.46 -6.86 3.77
C VAL A 39 -13.45 -6.34 2.76
N ALA A 40 -12.15 -6.27 3.09
CA ALA A 40 -11.13 -5.58 2.30
C ALA A 40 -9.77 -6.31 2.21
N ASP A 41 -9.08 -6.11 1.10
CA ASP A 41 -7.70 -6.57 0.86
C ASP A 41 -6.71 -5.39 0.81
N LYS A 42 -5.44 -5.63 1.18
CA LYS A 42 -4.41 -4.57 1.24
C LYS A 42 -4.03 -4.01 -0.13
N LEU A 43 -4.16 -4.80 -1.20
CA LEU A 43 -3.84 -4.41 -2.58
C LEU A 43 -5.09 -4.01 -3.37
N VAL A 44 -6.22 -4.66 -3.05
CA VAL A 44 -7.46 -4.64 -3.81
C VAL A 44 -8.61 -4.01 -3.02
N GLY A 45 -8.35 -3.41 -1.84
CA GLY A 45 -9.28 -2.69 -0.94
C GLY A 45 -10.61 -3.40 -0.72
N VAL A 46 -11.71 -2.67 -0.48
CA VAL A 46 -13.03 -3.30 -0.22
C VAL A 46 -13.39 -4.30 -1.32
N LEU A 47 -13.50 -5.56 -0.96
CA LEU A 47 -13.87 -6.68 -1.81
C LEU A 47 -15.38 -6.90 -1.83
N GLY A 48 -16.07 -6.52 -0.76
CA GLY A 48 -17.51 -6.67 -0.61
C GLY A 48 -17.94 -6.49 0.83
N TRP A 49 -19.12 -7.00 1.17
CA TRP A 49 -19.70 -6.90 2.51
C TRP A 49 -20.20 -8.27 2.96
N ALA A 50 -19.67 -8.76 4.08
CA ALA A 50 -20.22 -9.92 4.77
C ALA A 50 -21.40 -9.44 5.63
N TRP A 51 -22.54 -10.11 5.51
CA TRP A 51 -23.78 -9.72 6.18
C TRP A 51 -24.45 -10.92 6.85
N VAL A 52 -25.23 -10.64 7.89
CA VAL A 52 -25.93 -11.62 8.72
C VAL A 52 -27.30 -11.11 9.19
N CYS A 53 -28.22 -12.03 9.44
CA CYS A 53 -29.52 -11.78 10.04
C CYS A 53 -29.92 -12.96 10.93
N ASP A 54 -29.86 -12.79 12.25
CA ASP A 54 -30.25 -13.84 13.20
C ASP A 54 -31.75 -14.16 13.12
N ALA A 55 -32.59 -13.19 12.75
CA ALA A 55 -34.04 -13.35 12.71
C ALA A 55 -34.53 -14.32 11.62
N ASP A 56 -33.74 -14.53 10.57
CA ASP A 56 -34.00 -15.48 9.48
C ASP A 56 -32.95 -16.59 9.41
N ASP A 57 -32.05 -16.66 10.40
CA ASP A 57 -30.92 -17.58 10.40
C ASP A 57 -30.15 -17.51 9.06
N ALA A 58 -29.91 -16.27 8.62
CA ALA A 58 -29.41 -15.95 7.29
C ALA A 58 -28.03 -15.28 7.34
N ALA A 59 -27.19 -15.61 6.36
CA ALA A 59 -25.88 -14.99 6.17
C ALA A 59 -25.47 -15.06 4.71
N GLY A 60 -24.67 -14.09 4.29
CA GLY A 60 -24.15 -14.08 2.92
C GLY A 60 -23.08 -13.03 2.71
N PHE A 61 -22.64 -12.93 1.46
CA PHE A 61 -21.66 -11.96 1.02
C PHE A 61 -22.17 -11.21 -0.20
N VAL A 62 -22.12 -9.88 -0.16
CA VAL A 62 -22.34 -9.07 -1.34
C VAL A 62 -20.99 -8.71 -1.94
N GLU A 63 -20.68 -9.33 -3.08
CA GLU A 63 -19.45 -9.06 -3.83
C GLU A 63 -19.47 -7.69 -4.46
N ARG A 64 -18.36 -6.96 -4.35
CA ARG A 64 -18.17 -5.74 -5.12
C ARG A 64 -17.63 -6.09 -6.50
N ALA A 65 -18.44 -5.93 -7.54
CA ALA A 65 -18.09 -6.30 -8.92
C ALA A 65 -16.72 -5.74 -9.39
N ALA A 66 -16.38 -4.50 -9.01
CA ALA A 66 -15.11 -3.86 -9.34
C ALA A 66 -13.86 -4.53 -8.72
N ALA A 67 -14.03 -5.41 -7.72
CA ALA A 67 -12.92 -6.15 -7.09
C ALA A 67 -12.65 -7.52 -7.75
N GLY A 68 -13.43 -7.92 -8.75
CA GLY A 68 -13.16 -9.09 -9.61
C GLY A 68 -12.96 -10.39 -8.84
N SER A 69 -12.01 -11.22 -9.27
CA SER A 69 -11.74 -12.54 -8.69
C SER A 69 -11.39 -12.52 -7.19
N ASN A 70 -10.90 -11.40 -6.67
CA ASN A 70 -10.59 -11.26 -5.24
C ASN A 70 -11.86 -11.15 -4.40
N ALA A 71 -12.91 -10.46 -4.89
CA ALA A 71 -14.22 -10.44 -4.24
C ALA A 71 -14.81 -11.84 -4.14
N HIS A 72 -14.71 -12.60 -5.23
CA HIS A 72 -15.18 -13.97 -5.27
C HIS A 72 -14.41 -14.90 -4.32
N GLY A 73 -13.08 -14.72 -4.22
CA GLY A 73 -12.28 -15.45 -3.25
C GLY A 73 -12.67 -15.16 -1.80
N ALA A 74 -12.98 -13.90 -1.47
CA ALA A 74 -13.47 -13.51 -0.15
C ALA A 74 -14.86 -14.07 0.14
N SER A 75 -15.78 -14.00 -0.83
CA SER A 75 -17.11 -14.61 -0.77
C SER A 75 -17.04 -16.11 -0.48
N THR A 76 -16.21 -16.84 -1.23
CA THR A 76 -15.99 -18.29 -1.04
C THR A 76 -15.42 -18.62 0.35
N SER A 77 -14.53 -17.76 0.86
CA SER A 77 -13.95 -17.93 2.19
C SER A 77 -15.00 -17.71 3.29
N TRP A 78 -15.84 -16.69 3.14
CA TRP A 78 -16.97 -16.43 4.04
C TRP A 78 -18.01 -17.56 4.01
N ASP A 79 -18.35 -18.08 2.83
CA ASP A 79 -19.25 -19.23 2.67
C ASP A 79 -18.72 -20.49 3.35
N SER A 80 -17.41 -20.74 3.25
CA SER A 80 -16.78 -21.88 3.91
C SER A 80 -16.88 -21.74 5.42
N TYR A 81 -16.59 -20.53 5.91
CA TYR A 81 -16.58 -20.26 7.33
C TYR A 81 -17.98 -20.26 7.98
N THR A 82 -18.97 -19.67 7.32
CA THR A 82 -20.36 -19.70 7.80
C THR A 82 -20.93 -21.12 7.87
N ARG A 83 -20.49 -22.04 7.00
CA ARG A 83 -20.83 -23.47 7.13
C ARG A 83 -20.22 -24.10 8.37
N GLU A 84 -18.97 -23.77 8.69
CA GLU A 84 -18.31 -24.25 9.93
C GLU A 84 -18.99 -23.68 11.18
N ALA A 85 -19.39 -22.41 11.16
CA ALA A 85 -20.17 -21.80 12.23
C ALA A 85 -21.56 -22.46 12.38
N LYS A 86 -22.25 -22.72 11.26
CA LYS A 86 -23.54 -23.41 11.29
C LYS A 86 -23.45 -24.84 11.79
N ALA A 87 -22.39 -25.57 11.42
CA ALA A 87 -22.12 -26.91 11.93
C ALA A 87 -21.86 -26.93 13.45
N ARG A 88 -21.40 -25.81 14.02
CA ARG A 88 -21.27 -25.59 15.47
C ARG A 88 -22.56 -25.05 16.12
N GLU A 89 -23.66 -24.99 15.38
CA GLU A 89 -24.95 -24.45 15.83
C GLU A 89 -24.89 -23.00 16.33
N LEU A 90 -23.95 -22.22 15.81
CA LEU A 90 -23.81 -20.81 16.18
C LEU A 90 -24.81 -19.93 15.42
N PRO A 91 -25.30 -18.83 16.01
CA PRO A 91 -26.09 -17.85 15.29
C PRO A 91 -25.21 -17.07 14.29
N PRO A 92 -25.79 -16.56 13.18
CA PRO A 92 -25.08 -15.76 12.20
C PRO A 92 -24.25 -14.60 12.79
N SER A 93 -24.79 -13.86 13.76
CA SER A 93 -24.08 -12.76 14.44
C SER A 93 -22.79 -13.20 15.15
N HIS A 94 -22.74 -14.42 15.70
CA HIS A 94 -21.54 -14.96 16.31
C HIS A 94 -20.46 -15.24 15.26
N ALA A 95 -20.85 -15.77 14.09
CA ALA A 95 -19.94 -15.96 12.97
C ALA A 95 -19.35 -14.61 12.51
N LEU A 96 -20.19 -13.59 12.40
CA LEU A 96 -19.72 -12.25 12.03
C LEU A 96 -18.75 -11.66 13.08
N ALA A 97 -19.02 -11.90 14.38
CA ALA A 97 -18.16 -11.45 15.47
C ALA A 97 -16.78 -12.15 15.46
N GLU A 98 -16.74 -13.46 15.22
CA GLU A 98 -15.49 -14.23 15.08
C GLU A 98 -14.66 -13.76 13.85
N LEU A 99 -15.33 -13.39 12.74
CA LEU A 99 -14.67 -12.77 11.59
C LEU A 99 -14.05 -11.42 11.95
N ILE A 100 -14.79 -10.56 12.67
CA ILE A 100 -14.32 -9.24 13.13
C ILE A 100 -13.14 -9.39 14.11
N ALA A 101 -13.19 -10.39 14.98
CA ALA A 101 -12.13 -10.69 15.95
C ALA A 101 -10.84 -11.25 15.32
N GLY A 102 -10.81 -11.42 13.99
CA GLY A 102 -9.61 -11.88 13.28
C GLY A 102 -9.28 -13.35 13.52
N GLN A 103 -10.22 -14.14 14.03
CA GLN A 103 -10.00 -15.55 14.38
C GLN A 103 -9.92 -16.47 13.15
N HIS A 104 -10.10 -15.93 11.94
CA HIS A 104 -10.03 -16.66 10.67
C HIS A 104 -8.84 -16.24 9.79
N ALA A 105 -7.72 -16.95 9.95
CA ALA A 105 -6.45 -16.66 9.31
C ALA A 105 -6.38 -16.90 7.78
N ARG A 106 -7.28 -17.74 7.21
CA ARG A 106 -7.34 -17.97 5.74
C ARG A 106 -8.07 -16.86 4.99
N ALA A 107 -8.83 -16.04 5.72
CA ALA A 107 -9.35 -14.77 5.25
C ALA A 107 -8.38 -13.67 5.69
N GLY A 108 -7.16 -13.63 5.12
CA GLY A 108 -6.09 -12.75 5.55
C GLY A 108 -6.54 -11.28 5.72
N HIS A 109 -6.76 -10.87 6.96
CA HIS A 109 -7.11 -9.51 7.40
C HIS A 109 -8.32 -8.87 6.71
N LEU A 110 -9.40 -9.63 6.55
CA LEU A 110 -10.50 -9.26 5.65
C LEU A 110 -11.59 -8.37 6.27
N ALA A 111 -11.92 -8.42 7.57
CA ALA A 111 -12.88 -7.45 8.13
C ALA A 111 -12.18 -6.12 8.46
N VAL A 112 -12.73 -4.99 7.99
CA VAL A 112 -12.32 -3.67 8.50
C VAL A 112 -12.68 -3.61 9.99
N PRO A 113 -11.70 -3.55 10.92
CA PRO A 113 -12.01 -3.52 12.35
C PRO A 113 -12.78 -2.23 12.67
N GLY A 114 -13.98 -2.34 13.26
CA GLY A 114 -14.64 -1.19 13.88
C GLY A 114 -16.04 -0.81 13.41
N GLU A 115 -16.61 -1.37 12.34
CA GLU A 115 -17.99 -1.03 11.96
C GLU A 115 -18.86 -2.25 11.68
N LEU A 116 -19.40 -2.81 12.76
CA LEU A 116 -20.67 -3.52 12.68
C LEU A 116 -21.75 -2.48 12.32
N ALA A 117 -22.14 -2.46 11.05
CA ALA A 117 -23.14 -1.55 10.54
C ALA A 117 -24.47 -2.28 10.30
N ARG A 118 -25.57 -1.53 10.23
CA ARG A 118 -26.90 -2.06 9.87
C ARG A 118 -27.35 -1.51 8.53
N ALA A 119 -27.88 -2.39 7.68
CA ALA A 119 -28.56 -2.02 6.44
C ALA A 119 -30.04 -2.42 6.55
N THR A 120 -30.92 -1.63 5.94
CA THR A 120 -32.37 -1.90 5.96
C THR A 120 -32.76 -3.14 5.15
N SER A 121 -31.90 -3.60 4.23
CA SER A 121 -32.00 -4.86 3.51
C SER A 121 -30.67 -5.20 2.79
N VAL A 122 -30.55 -6.43 2.28
CA VAL A 122 -29.41 -6.85 1.44
C VAL A 122 -29.33 -6.03 0.15
N ALA A 123 -30.46 -5.62 -0.42
CA ALA A 123 -30.50 -4.81 -1.65
C ALA A 123 -29.76 -3.47 -1.52
N VAL A 124 -29.71 -2.88 -0.32
CA VAL A 124 -28.90 -1.68 -0.06
C VAL A 124 -27.40 -1.96 -0.25
N LEU A 125 -26.94 -3.15 0.15
CA LEU A 125 -25.56 -3.57 -0.04
C LEU A 125 -25.27 -3.87 -1.51
N GLU A 126 -26.21 -4.49 -2.24
CA GLU A 126 -26.08 -4.74 -3.69
C GLU A 126 -26.04 -3.43 -4.50
N GLU A 127 -26.87 -2.46 -4.15
CA GLU A 127 -26.82 -1.13 -4.74
C GLU A 127 -25.48 -0.45 -4.43
N ARG A 128 -24.98 -0.58 -3.19
CA ARG A 128 -23.65 -0.08 -2.82
C ARG A 128 -22.53 -0.77 -3.60
N ALA A 129 -22.70 -2.05 -3.93
CA ALA A 129 -21.75 -2.83 -4.73
C ALA A 129 -21.72 -2.42 -6.21
N THR A 130 -22.80 -1.84 -6.73
CA THR A 130 -22.95 -1.44 -8.14
C THR A 130 -22.55 0.02 -8.42
N ARG A 131 -22.62 0.92 -7.43
CA ARG A 131 -22.30 2.36 -7.58
C ARG A 131 -20.81 2.71 -7.84
N GLY A 132 -19.95 1.74 -8.17
CA GLY A 132 -18.51 1.93 -8.46
C GLY A 132 -18.06 1.35 -9.81
N TRP A 133 -18.77 1.67 -10.90
CA TRP A 133 -18.77 1.03 -12.23
C TRP A 133 -17.51 0.30 -12.77
N LEU A 134 -17.80 -0.88 -13.33
CA LEU A 134 -17.24 -1.64 -14.47
C LEU A 134 -15.74 -1.54 -14.82
N LEU A 135 -15.02 -2.62 -14.51
CA LEU A 135 -14.03 -3.13 -15.48
C LEU A 135 -14.81 -3.55 -16.74
N HIS A 136 -14.49 -2.95 -17.89
CA HIS A 136 -14.77 -3.57 -19.18
C HIS A 136 -14.22 -5.02 -19.14
N PRO A 137 -14.91 -6.03 -19.70
CA PRO A 137 -14.24 -7.28 -20.01
C PRO A 137 -13.15 -6.93 -21.02
N GLU A 138 -11.88 -6.99 -20.60
CA GLU A 138 -10.76 -6.83 -21.53
C GLU A 138 -10.94 -7.87 -22.64
N PRO A 139 -10.92 -7.49 -23.94
CA PRO A 139 -10.71 -8.47 -24.98
C PRO A 139 -9.36 -9.13 -24.70
N ALA A 140 -9.33 -10.47 -24.67
CA ALA A 140 -8.13 -11.23 -24.40
C ALA A 140 -7.01 -10.84 -25.39
N ASP A 141 -6.05 -10.04 -24.94
CA ASP A 141 -4.81 -9.78 -25.68
C ASP A 141 -3.91 -11.02 -25.53
N PRO A 142 -3.62 -11.75 -26.62
CA PRO A 142 -2.75 -12.92 -26.59
C PRO A 142 -1.29 -12.60 -26.24
N ARG A 143 -0.95 -11.34 -25.96
CA ARG A 143 0.40 -10.88 -25.57
C ARG A 143 0.55 -10.50 -24.10
N ARG A 144 -0.41 -10.82 -23.22
CA ARG A 144 -0.26 -10.56 -21.79
C ARG A 144 1.02 -11.23 -21.26
N ARG A 145 2.02 -10.39 -20.96
CA ARG A 145 3.15 -10.77 -20.13
C ARG A 145 2.59 -11.18 -18.77
N SER A 146 3.02 -12.34 -18.28
CA SER A 146 2.61 -12.90 -17.00
C SER A 146 2.93 -11.93 -15.86
N ALA A 147 2.19 -12.05 -14.75
CA ALA A 147 2.47 -11.30 -13.52
C ALA A 147 3.90 -11.57 -13.00
N GLU A 148 4.46 -12.74 -13.35
CA GLU A 148 5.82 -13.14 -13.04
C GLU A 148 6.85 -12.39 -13.90
N GLU A 149 6.60 -12.22 -15.20
CA GLU A 149 7.44 -11.40 -16.08
C GLU A 149 7.42 -9.91 -15.70
N LEU A 150 6.25 -9.37 -15.31
CA LEU A 150 6.15 -7.99 -14.82
C LEU A 150 6.86 -7.82 -13.46
N ARG A 151 6.80 -8.83 -12.59
CA ARG A 151 7.53 -8.85 -11.33
C ARG A 151 9.04 -8.94 -11.57
N GLU A 152 9.49 -9.77 -12.50
CA GLU A 152 10.90 -9.88 -12.86
C GLU A 152 11.45 -8.61 -13.53
N GLU A 153 10.66 -7.96 -14.39
CA GLU A 153 11.02 -6.69 -15.01
C GLU A 153 11.10 -5.57 -13.96
N PHE A 154 10.13 -5.49 -13.05
CA PHE A 154 10.17 -4.58 -11.90
C PHE A 154 11.36 -4.86 -10.98
N LEU A 155 11.67 -6.13 -10.71
CA LEU A 155 12.84 -6.52 -9.91
C LEU A 155 14.15 -6.23 -10.66
N ARG A 156 14.21 -6.36 -11.99
CA ARG A 156 15.37 -5.97 -12.82
C ARG A 156 15.56 -4.46 -12.83
N GLU A 157 14.50 -3.67 -13.00
CA GLU A 157 14.57 -2.20 -12.91
C GLU A 157 14.95 -1.76 -11.49
N ALA A 158 14.38 -2.37 -10.45
CA ALA A 158 14.74 -2.10 -9.06
C ALA A 158 16.20 -2.49 -8.77
N ALA A 159 16.68 -3.61 -9.31
CA ALA A 159 18.06 -4.06 -9.18
C ALA A 159 19.04 -3.20 -10.01
N ALA A 160 18.64 -2.74 -11.21
CA ALA A 160 19.44 -1.83 -12.03
C ALA A 160 19.52 -0.42 -11.41
N ASN A 161 18.43 0.07 -10.81
CA ASN A 161 18.42 1.30 -10.02
C ASN A 161 19.23 1.14 -8.72
N ALA A 162 19.13 0.00 -8.03
CA ALA A 162 19.96 -0.31 -6.88
C ALA A 162 21.45 -0.45 -7.24
N ALA A 163 21.77 -1.03 -8.40
CA ALA A 163 23.14 -1.16 -8.91
C ALA A 163 23.73 0.17 -9.39
N GLY A 164 22.92 1.05 -10.00
CA GLY A 164 23.30 2.44 -10.30
C GLY A 164 23.54 3.28 -9.04
N LYS A 165 22.82 2.98 -7.96
CA LYS A 165 22.98 3.57 -6.61
C LYS A 165 24.12 2.91 -5.79
N ALA A 166 24.60 1.73 -6.22
CA ALA A 166 25.67 0.94 -5.58
C ALA A 166 27.07 1.20 -6.17
N ALA A 167 27.22 2.10 -7.15
CA ALA A 167 28.51 2.75 -7.38
C ALA A 167 28.80 3.61 -6.14
N GLY A 168 29.48 3.01 -5.14
CA GLY A 168 29.84 3.70 -3.89
C GLY A 168 30.44 5.07 -4.21
N PRO A 169 30.13 6.12 -3.43
CA PRO A 169 30.53 7.48 -3.78
C PRO A 169 32.03 7.52 -3.99
N VAL A 170 32.49 8.26 -5.00
CA VAL A 170 33.90 8.65 -5.10
C VAL A 170 34.30 9.30 -3.77
N ALA A 171 35.50 8.99 -3.27
CA ALA A 171 35.99 9.58 -2.02
C ALA A 171 35.77 11.11 -2.04
N PRO A 172 35.26 11.71 -0.96
CA PRO A 172 35.00 13.14 -0.91
C PRO A 172 36.24 13.96 -1.29
N SER A 173 36.08 15.05 -2.02
CA SER A 173 37.21 15.91 -2.36
C SER A 173 37.90 16.44 -1.09
N ILE A 174 39.23 16.41 -1.04
CA ILE A 174 39.99 16.95 0.10
C ILE A 174 39.86 18.49 0.11
N THR A 175 38.91 18.99 0.90
CA THR A 175 38.63 20.43 1.03
C THR A 175 39.62 21.14 1.96
N HIS A 176 39.66 22.47 1.89
CA HIS A 176 40.43 23.27 2.86
C HIS A 176 39.94 23.04 4.30
N ALA A 177 38.63 22.95 4.51
CA ALA A 177 38.04 22.66 5.81
C ALA A 177 38.48 21.29 6.35
N LEU A 178 38.51 20.25 5.50
CA LEU A 178 39.02 18.93 5.88
C LEU A 178 40.49 19.00 6.30
N ARG A 179 41.35 19.72 5.55
CA ARG A 179 42.76 19.92 5.91
C ARG A 179 42.93 20.63 7.25
N LEU A 180 42.10 21.63 7.54
CA LEU A 180 42.13 22.33 8.83
C LEU A 180 41.73 21.42 9.99
N ARG A 181 40.72 20.54 9.79
CA ARG A 181 40.32 19.52 10.78
C ARG A 181 41.42 18.47 10.98
N ALA A 182 42.00 17.97 9.89
CA ALA A 182 43.06 16.95 9.92
C ALA A 182 44.30 17.40 10.70
N ARG A 183 44.74 18.66 10.52
CA ARG A 183 45.89 19.24 11.25
C ARG A 183 45.72 19.27 12.78
N LYS A 184 44.49 19.24 13.27
CA LYS A 184 44.20 19.24 14.71
C LYS A 184 44.31 17.86 15.36
N GLN A 185 44.34 16.78 14.56
CA GLN A 185 44.37 15.40 15.05
C GLN A 185 45.26 14.49 14.17
N PRO A 186 46.58 14.72 14.13
CA PRO A 186 47.51 13.88 13.36
C PRO A 186 47.53 12.43 13.86
N GLY A 187 47.79 11.48 12.96
CA GLY A 187 47.88 10.05 13.29
C GLY A 187 46.54 9.40 13.69
N SER A 188 45.41 10.00 13.32
CA SER A 188 44.06 9.54 13.68
C SER A 188 43.18 9.29 12.46
N TRP A 189 41.99 8.75 12.68
CA TRP A 189 40.91 8.74 11.70
C TRP A 189 40.02 9.96 11.90
N LEU A 190 39.67 10.64 10.82
CA LEU A 190 38.77 11.79 10.81
C LEU A 190 37.52 11.45 10.01
N ASP A 191 36.37 11.41 10.68
CA ASP A 191 35.10 11.09 10.05
C ASP A 191 34.59 12.24 9.18
N GLU A 192 34.15 11.87 7.97
CA GLU A 192 33.34 12.71 7.10
C GLU A 192 31.88 12.32 7.29
N VAL A 193 31.07 13.30 7.64
CA VAL A 193 29.69 13.14 8.08
C VAL A 193 28.74 13.69 7.03
N ASP A 194 27.58 13.06 6.88
CA ASP A 194 26.52 13.51 6.00
C ASP A 194 26.09 14.96 6.35
N PRO A 195 25.86 15.84 5.35
CA PRO A 195 25.50 17.24 5.57
C PRO A 195 24.15 17.47 6.28
N ALA A 196 23.36 16.41 6.54
CA ALA A 196 22.20 16.47 7.41
C ALA A 196 22.55 16.65 8.89
N PHE A 197 23.77 16.32 9.31
CA PHE A 197 24.21 16.45 10.70
C PHE A 197 25.10 17.67 10.90
N GLY A 198 24.76 18.45 11.92
CA GLY A 198 25.55 19.58 12.39
C GLY A 198 26.78 19.17 13.20
N PRO A 199 27.69 20.12 13.49
CA PRO A 199 28.94 19.84 14.20
C PRO A 199 28.76 19.34 15.65
N ALA A 200 27.59 19.56 16.25
CA ALA A 200 27.28 19.19 17.63
C ALA A 200 26.31 18.00 17.72
N ASP A 201 25.85 17.48 16.59
CA ASP A 201 24.86 16.41 16.57
C ASP A 201 25.50 15.07 16.90
N ALA A 202 24.76 14.21 17.60
CA ALA A 202 25.11 12.80 17.69
C ALA A 202 24.90 12.17 16.31
N VAL A 203 25.98 11.63 15.71
CA VAL A 203 25.94 11.07 14.36
C VAL A 203 25.76 9.55 14.46
N PRO A 204 24.63 8.99 13.99
CA PRO A 204 24.42 7.55 13.95
C PRO A 204 25.35 6.91 12.89
N LEU A 205 25.55 5.60 12.97
CA LEU A 205 26.44 4.88 12.06
C LEU A 205 26.09 5.12 10.58
N TYR A 206 24.81 5.21 10.22
CA TYR A 206 24.42 5.47 8.83
C TYR A 206 24.69 6.91 8.37
N GLY A 207 24.95 7.83 9.29
CA GLY A 207 25.21 9.25 9.03
C GLY A 207 26.68 9.58 8.73
N THR A 208 27.59 8.62 8.92
CA THR A 208 29.00 8.78 8.55
C THR A 208 29.23 8.30 7.12
N ILE A 209 29.72 9.18 6.24
CA ILE A 209 30.06 8.85 4.84
C ILE A 209 31.25 7.87 4.81
N GLY A 210 32.22 8.10 5.69
CA GLY A 210 33.43 7.32 5.85
C GLY A 210 34.48 8.11 6.61
N SER A 211 35.68 7.57 6.69
CA SER A 211 36.75 8.14 7.51
C SER A 211 38.03 8.33 6.70
N TRP A 212 38.68 9.48 6.87
CA TRP A 212 40.01 9.77 6.38
C TRP A 212 41.07 9.33 7.38
N LEU A 213 42.04 8.52 6.96
CA LEU A 213 43.27 8.33 7.70
C LEU A 213 44.13 9.59 7.57
N ILE A 214 44.50 10.16 8.71
CA ILE A 214 45.36 11.34 8.82
C ILE A 214 46.76 10.88 9.21
N ASP A 215 47.76 11.26 8.43
CA ASP A 215 49.15 10.94 8.77
C ASP A 215 49.70 11.79 9.94
N HIS A 216 50.95 11.55 10.32
CA HIS A 216 51.61 12.29 11.40
C HIS A 216 51.86 13.77 11.08
N GLN A 217 51.76 14.18 9.81
CA GLN A 217 51.91 15.56 9.36
C GLN A 217 50.55 16.29 9.32
N GLY A 218 49.45 15.61 9.66
CA GLY A 218 48.11 16.18 9.66
C GLY A 218 47.47 16.21 8.27
N MET A 219 47.92 15.37 7.34
CA MET A 219 47.40 15.28 5.98
C MET A 219 46.45 14.08 5.80
N PRO A 220 45.28 14.26 5.16
CA PRO A 220 44.43 13.14 4.78
C PRO A 220 45.08 12.33 3.65
N VAL A 221 45.31 11.04 3.87
CA VAL A 221 46.06 10.17 2.93
C VAL A 221 45.27 8.99 2.37
N ARG A 222 44.27 8.49 3.10
CA ARG A 222 43.44 7.35 2.65
C ARG A 222 42.01 7.52 3.13
N PHE A 223 41.04 7.29 2.25
CA PHE A 223 39.62 7.26 2.62
C PHE A 223 39.14 5.82 2.77
N ARG A 224 38.33 5.56 3.80
CA ARG A 224 37.60 4.31 4.00
C ARG A 224 36.11 4.62 4.02
N HIS A 225 35.38 4.10 3.05
CA HIS A 225 33.92 4.19 3.01
C HIS A 225 33.30 3.45 4.18
N ASN A 226 32.23 4.01 4.73
CA ASN A 226 31.38 3.32 5.66
C ASN A 226 30.31 2.52 4.89
N PRO A 227 30.31 1.18 4.96
CA PRO A 227 29.31 0.37 4.26
C PRO A 227 27.89 0.56 4.78
N ALA A 228 27.72 1.10 5.99
CA ALA A 228 26.41 1.42 6.57
C ALA A 228 25.88 2.80 6.15
N TYR A 229 26.67 3.59 5.41
CA TYR A 229 26.29 4.94 5.02
C TYR A 229 25.00 4.96 4.19
N LYS A 230 24.06 5.81 4.61
CA LYS A 230 22.80 6.03 3.91
C LYS A 230 22.61 7.52 3.63
N PRO A 231 22.81 7.97 2.38
CA PRO A 231 22.76 9.39 2.02
C PRO A 231 21.46 10.06 2.43
N SER A 232 21.54 11.23 3.04
CA SER A 232 20.38 12.09 3.29
C SER A 232 19.85 12.72 1.99
N PRO A 233 18.61 13.26 1.99
CA PRO A 233 18.10 14.08 0.88
C PRO A 233 19.09 15.17 0.44
N ARG A 234 19.70 15.87 1.41
CA ARG A 234 20.67 16.93 1.15
C ARG A 234 21.94 16.41 0.48
N ALA A 235 22.44 15.24 0.91
CA ALA A 235 23.59 14.59 0.27
C ALA A 235 23.28 14.12 -1.15
N LEU A 236 22.00 13.83 -1.46
CA LEU A 236 21.54 13.49 -2.80
C LEU A 236 21.31 14.71 -3.71
N GLY A 237 21.48 15.93 -3.20
CA GLY A 237 21.26 17.16 -3.98
C GLY A 237 19.84 17.73 -3.90
N MET A 238 18.96 17.09 -3.12
CA MET A 238 17.59 17.56 -2.96
C MET A 238 17.58 18.92 -2.25
N GLN A 239 16.70 19.81 -2.73
CA GLN A 239 16.52 21.13 -2.14
C GLN A 239 15.90 21.03 -0.74
N GLU A 240 16.15 22.03 0.10
CA GLU A 240 15.56 22.09 1.44
C GLU A 240 14.01 22.14 1.34
N PRO A 241 13.29 21.23 2.03
CA PRO A 241 11.84 21.13 1.90
C PRO A 241 11.11 22.32 2.50
N GLU A 242 10.06 22.81 1.85
CA GLU A 242 9.22 23.91 2.39
C GLU A 242 8.04 23.41 3.22
N THR A 243 7.63 22.15 3.02
CA THR A 243 6.47 21.57 3.70
C THR A 243 6.80 20.20 4.30
N VAL A 244 6.00 19.78 5.28
CA VAL A 244 6.12 18.43 5.89
C VAL A 244 5.96 17.34 4.83
N ALA A 245 5.01 17.49 3.89
CA ALA A 245 4.84 16.53 2.80
C ALA A 245 6.06 16.47 1.87
N GLU A 246 6.68 17.61 1.58
CA GLU A 246 7.94 17.66 0.80
C GLU A 246 9.06 16.94 1.56
N ALA A 247 9.26 17.26 2.84
CA ALA A 247 10.28 16.63 3.69
C ALA A 247 10.09 15.11 3.79
N THR A 248 8.86 14.64 4.02
CA THR A 248 8.55 13.21 4.08
C THR A 248 8.76 12.53 2.74
N THR A 249 8.36 13.18 1.63
CA THR A 249 8.62 12.66 0.27
C THR A 249 10.11 12.45 0.03
N GLN A 250 10.93 13.45 0.36
CA GLN A 250 12.39 13.37 0.25
C GLN A 250 12.96 12.24 1.12
N ARG A 251 12.51 12.12 2.38
CA ARG A 251 12.94 11.02 3.27
C ARG A 251 12.58 9.65 2.71
N VAL A 252 11.38 9.47 2.16
CA VAL A 252 10.97 8.18 1.55
C VAL A 252 11.84 7.84 0.34
N VAL A 253 12.09 8.81 -0.56
CA VAL A 253 12.93 8.59 -1.75
C VAL A 253 14.40 8.31 -1.37
N ALA A 254 14.90 8.96 -0.31
CA ALA A 254 16.20 8.68 0.27
C ALA A 254 16.23 7.39 1.13
N GLY A 255 15.07 6.74 1.32
CA GLY A 255 14.90 5.49 2.06
C GLY A 255 14.83 5.64 3.57
N HIS A 256 14.84 6.87 4.11
CA HIS A 256 14.83 7.23 5.55
C HIS A 256 13.44 7.30 6.18
N SER A 257 12.39 6.98 5.43
CA SER A 257 10.99 7.03 5.87
C SER A 257 10.19 5.94 5.16
N SER A 258 9.03 5.60 5.70
CA SER A 258 8.16 4.57 5.14
C SER A 258 7.13 5.16 4.16
N GLN A 259 6.62 4.31 3.26
CA GLN A 259 5.52 4.68 2.38
C GLN A 259 4.28 5.15 3.17
N LEU A 260 4.03 4.58 4.35
CA LEU A 260 2.92 4.95 5.20
C LEU A 260 3.07 6.35 5.80
N GLU A 261 4.28 6.73 6.24
CA GLU A 261 4.54 8.10 6.71
C GLU A 261 4.27 9.12 5.59
N LEU A 262 4.66 8.80 4.35
CA LEU A 262 4.34 9.62 3.19
C LEU A 262 2.83 9.73 2.97
N GLU A 263 2.10 8.62 3.04
CA GLU A 263 0.65 8.61 2.91
C GLU A 263 -0.03 9.49 3.97
N LEU A 264 0.38 9.38 5.24
CA LEU A 264 -0.14 10.21 6.33
C LEU A 264 0.20 11.70 6.14
N ALA A 265 1.42 12.01 5.72
CA ALA A 265 1.84 13.39 5.47
C ALA A 265 1.07 14.01 4.30
N VAL A 266 0.81 13.24 3.24
CA VAL A 266 0.08 13.67 2.04
C VAL A 266 -1.43 13.78 2.27
N LEU A 267 -2.00 12.97 3.17
CA LEU A 267 -3.44 12.92 3.43
C LEU A 267 -4.03 14.30 3.75
N GLU A 268 -3.36 15.06 4.61
CA GLU A 268 -3.80 16.40 5.05
C GLU A 268 -3.04 17.55 4.40
N ALA A 269 -1.94 17.28 3.69
CA ALA A 269 -1.13 18.35 3.11
C ALA A 269 -1.89 19.07 1.98
N PRO A 270 -1.79 20.40 1.88
CA PRO A 270 -2.27 21.13 0.71
C PRO A 270 -1.35 20.83 -0.48
N LEU A 271 -1.91 20.25 -1.54
CA LEU A 271 -1.20 19.88 -2.75
C LEU A 271 -1.72 20.68 -3.93
N ALA A 272 -0.83 21.28 -4.70
CA ALA A 272 -1.21 21.90 -5.97
C ALA A 272 -1.53 20.80 -6.97
N VAL A 273 -2.79 20.70 -7.37
CA VAL A 273 -3.28 19.78 -8.40
C VAL A 273 -3.87 20.57 -9.55
N ARG A 274 -3.68 20.06 -10.77
CA ARG A 274 -4.29 20.66 -11.96
C ARG A 274 -5.80 20.48 -11.93
N ILE A 275 -6.53 21.52 -12.29
CA ILE A 275 -7.99 21.51 -12.48
C ILE A 275 -8.33 21.76 -13.94
N GLU A 276 -9.50 21.31 -14.38
CA GLU A 276 -10.04 21.76 -15.68
C GLU A 276 -10.82 23.07 -15.50
N PRO A 277 -10.70 24.05 -16.41
CA PRO A 277 -11.41 25.33 -16.29
C PRO A 277 -12.95 25.19 -16.31
N GLU A 278 -13.47 24.12 -16.94
CA GLU A 278 -14.90 23.89 -17.16
C GLU A 278 -15.51 22.80 -16.27
N ASP A 279 -14.69 22.00 -15.57
CA ASP A 279 -15.10 20.94 -14.64
C ASP A 279 -14.41 21.12 -13.28
N PRO A 280 -15.15 21.20 -12.15
CA PRO A 280 -14.57 21.33 -10.82
C PRO A 280 -13.74 20.13 -10.35
N GLY A 281 -13.65 19.04 -11.14
CA GLY A 281 -12.85 17.84 -10.85
C GLY A 281 -11.33 17.98 -11.05
N VAL A 282 -10.58 17.05 -10.46
CA VAL A 282 -9.12 16.97 -10.66
C VAL A 282 -8.79 16.47 -12.06
N TYR A 283 -7.85 17.12 -12.74
CA TYR A 283 -7.39 16.68 -14.06
C TYR A 283 -6.68 15.32 -13.99
N LEU A 284 -7.04 14.43 -14.91
CA LEU A 284 -6.47 13.09 -15.03
C LEU A 284 -5.42 13.04 -16.14
N GLU A 285 -4.18 12.73 -15.78
CA GLU A 285 -3.14 12.48 -16.78
C GLU A 285 -3.29 11.08 -17.35
N ALA A 286 -3.28 10.97 -18.69
CA ALA A 286 -3.25 9.68 -19.36
C ALA A 286 -1.95 8.93 -19.03
N GLY A 287 -2.06 7.76 -18.41
CA GLY A 287 -0.90 6.93 -18.11
C GLY A 287 -0.26 6.35 -19.36
N ARG A 288 1.09 6.32 -19.43
CA ARG A 288 1.85 5.70 -20.53
C ARG A 288 1.53 4.22 -20.77
N HIS A 289 0.92 3.53 -19.79
CA HIS A 289 0.51 2.12 -19.87
C HIS A 289 -0.92 1.88 -19.34
N GLY A 290 -1.81 2.86 -19.50
CA GLY A 290 -3.26 2.65 -19.29
C GLY A 290 -3.82 2.90 -17.88
N ARG A 291 -2.99 3.24 -16.88
CA ARG A 291 -3.49 3.75 -15.59
C ARG A 291 -3.32 5.26 -15.50
N ALA A 292 -4.43 5.99 -15.53
CA ALA A 292 -4.45 7.43 -15.31
C ALA A 292 -3.91 7.80 -13.92
N GLY A 293 -3.29 8.97 -13.80
CA GLY A 293 -2.74 9.48 -12.55
C GLY A 293 -3.10 10.94 -12.33
N VAL A 294 -2.93 11.41 -11.09
CA VAL A 294 -3.05 12.82 -10.73
C VAL A 294 -1.67 13.32 -10.34
N SER A 295 -1.16 14.33 -11.06
CA SER A 295 0.07 15.01 -10.64
C SER A 295 -0.24 16.03 -9.54
N ALA A 296 0.60 16.03 -8.51
CA ALA A 296 0.45 16.88 -7.34
C ALA A 296 1.81 17.40 -6.88
N TYR A 297 1.87 18.68 -6.49
CA TYR A 297 3.07 19.29 -5.96
C TYR A 297 2.91 19.67 -4.48
N THR A 298 3.92 19.34 -3.67
CA THR A 298 3.89 19.53 -2.22
C THR A 298 4.20 20.97 -1.79
N SER A 299 4.61 21.83 -2.71
CA SER A 299 4.86 23.26 -2.47
C SER A 299 4.68 24.06 -3.78
N PRO A 300 4.29 25.35 -3.70
CA PRO A 300 4.14 26.21 -4.88
C PRO A 300 5.42 26.31 -5.72
N ARG A 301 6.60 26.26 -5.07
CA ARG A 301 7.92 26.34 -5.72
C ARG A 301 8.19 25.19 -6.68
N LEU A 302 7.57 24.03 -6.44
CA LEU A 302 7.75 22.84 -7.27
C LEU A 302 6.79 22.80 -8.46
N VAL A 303 5.77 23.66 -8.49
CA VAL A 303 4.84 23.76 -9.62
C VAL A 303 5.59 24.34 -10.84
N PRO A 304 5.59 23.66 -11.99
CA PRO A 304 6.25 24.17 -13.19
C PRO A 304 5.69 25.53 -13.61
N PRO A 305 6.52 26.46 -14.12
CA PRO A 305 6.05 27.79 -14.52
C PRO A 305 4.99 27.80 -15.62
N ASP A 306 4.99 26.77 -16.48
CA ASP A 306 4.04 26.54 -17.56
C ASP A 306 2.88 25.60 -17.17
N TRP A 307 2.78 25.26 -15.89
CA TRP A 307 1.73 24.38 -15.41
C TRP A 307 0.36 25.05 -15.56
N PRO A 308 -0.66 24.35 -16.09
CA PRO A 308 -2.01 24.90 -16.24
C PRO A 308 -2.65 25.30 -14.91
N GLU A 309 -3.86 25.85 -14.98
CA GLU A 309 -4.61 26.27 -13.80
C GLU A 309 -4.66 25.15 -12.75
N HIS A 310 -4.29 25.51 -11.52
CA HIS A 310 -4.16 24.59 -10.41
C HIS A 310 -4.85 25.13 -9.17
N ARG A 311 -5.24 24.22 -8.29
CA ARG A 311 -5.82 24.52 -6.99
C ARG A 311 -5.12 23.71 -5.92
N PHE A 312 -5.03 24.27 -4.72
CA PHE A 312 -4.60 23.52 -3.55
C PHE A 312 -5.74 22.67 -3.02
N MET A 313 -5.51 21.36 -2.93
CA MET A 313 -6.44 20.39 -2.38
C MET A 313 -5.68 19.44 -1.45
N THR A 314 -6.35 18.93 -0.41
CA THR A 314 -5.73 17.91 0.44
C THR A 314 -5.74 16.53 -0.24
N GLY A 315 -4.82 15.65 0.14
CA GLY A 315 -4.84 14.25 -0.31
C GLY A 315 -6.20 13.58 -0.07
N ARG A 316 -6.84 13.90 1.06
CA ARG A 316 -8.21 13.50 1.42
C ARG A 316 -9.25 13.96 0.38
N GLN A 317 -9.24 15.25 0.04
CA GLN A 317 -10.18 15.81 -0.95
C GLN A 317 -9.99 15.18 -2.33
N ILE A 318 -8.74 14.95 -2.74
CA ILE A 318 -8.41 14.31 -4.02
C ILE A 318 -8.87 12.85 -4.02
N ALA A 319 -8.60 12.11 -2.95
CA ALA A 319 -9.01 10.71 -2.79
C ALA A 319 -10.53 10.53 -2.75
N ALA A 320 -11.28 11.52 -2.24
CA ALA A 320 -12.74 11.50 -2.28
C ALA A 320 -13.27 11.56 -3.72
N GLN A 321 -12.62 12.33 -4.61
CA GLN A 321 -13.01 12.49 -6.01
C GLN A 321 -12.56 11.32 -6.89
N VAL A 322 -11.31 10.87 -6.75
CA VAL A 322 -10.70 9.88 -7.66
C VAL A 322 -9.93 8.76 -6.91
N PRO A 323 -10.63 7.95 -6.09
CA PRO A 323 -10.00 6.96 -5.20
C PRO A 323 -9.31 5.80 -5.92
N GLY A 324 -9.58 5.56 -7.20
CA GLY A 324 -9.05 4.43 -7.96
C GLY A 324 -7.66 4.67 -8.56
N LEU A 325 -7.11 5.89 -8.41
CA LEU A 325 -5.92 6.33 -9.13
C LEU A 325 -4.70 6.48 -8.21
N VAL A 326 -3.58 6.83 -8.84
CA VAL A 326 -2.32 7.13 -8.16
C VAL A 326 -2.07 8.62 -8.21
N LEU A 327 -1.70 9.17 -7.07
CA LEU A 327 -1.15 10.51 -6.94
C LEU A 327 0.36 10.44 -7.21
N ILE A 328 0.83 11.20 -8.18
CA ILE A 328 2.24 11.33 -8.53
C ILE A 328 2.73 12.62 -7.88
N ILE A 329 3.53 12.47 -6.83
CA ILE A 329 4.04 13.58 -6.03
C ILE A 329 5.31 14.13 -6.68
N ASN A 330 5.35 15.45 -6.86
CA ASN A 330 6.47 16.23 -7.41
C ASN A 330 7.07 15.63 -8.68
N PRO A 331 6.25 15.31 -9.70
CA PRO A 331 6.72 14.67 -10.92
C PRO A 331 7.82 15.49 -11.60
N GLY A 332 8.86 14.79 -12.07
CA GLY A 332 9.99 15.43 -12.76
C GLY A 332 11.06 16.02 -11.84
N THR A 333 10.91 15.87 -10.52
CA THR A 333 11.90 16.28 -9.52
C THR A 333 12.69 15.08 -8.99
N GLU A 334 13.81 15.35 -8.30
CA GLU A 334 14.59 14.32 -7.58
C GLU A 334 13.79 13.63 -6.47
N ALA A 335 12.72 14.27 -5.98
CA ALA A 335 11.82 13.75 -4.94
C ALA A 335 10.46 13.31 -5.53
N THR A 336 10.49 12.57 -6.64
CA THR A 336 9.26 11.99 -7.22
C THR A 336 8.82 10.75 -6.44
N ALA A 337 7.57 10.72 -5.99
CA ALA A 337 6.97 9.55 -5.32
C ALA A 337 5.57 9.23 -5.84
N LYS A 338 5.05 8.05 -5.49
CA LYS A 338 3.70 7.61 -5.84
C LYS A 338 2.93 7.28 -4.57
N VAL A 339 1.70 7.79 -4.48
CA VAL A 339 0.77 7.52 -3.39
C VAL A 339 -0.52 6.98 -3.97
N SER A 340 -1.00 5.87 -3.41
CA SER A 340 -2.28 5.30 -3.81
C SER A 340 -3.41 6.14 -3.22
N LEU A 341 -4.23 6.80 -4.05
CA LEU A 341 -5.38 7.57 -3.56
C LEU A 341 -6.42 6.66 -2.90
N ARG A 342 -6.41 5.39 -3.28
CA ARG A 342 -7.17 4.34 -2.62
C ARG A 342 -6.75 4.14 -1.17
N GLN A 343 -5.43 4.14 -0.93
CA GLN A 343 -4.85 3.95 0.40
C GLN A 343 -5.10 5.18 1.27
N LEU A 344 -5.02 6.38 0.70
CA LEU A 344 -5.41 7.61 1.41
C LEU A 344 -6.88 7.59 1.83
N ARG A 345 -7.78 7.16 0.95
CA ARG A 345 -9.20 6.99 1.29
C ARG A 345 -9.43 5.94 2.39
N TRP A 346 -8.54 4.98 2.52
CA TRP A 346 -8.60 3.97 3.57
C TRP A 346 -8.12 4.52 4.91
N LEU A 347 -7.04 5.31 4.93
CA LEU A 347 -6.54 6.02 6.12
C LEU A 347 -7.49 7.12 6.62
N ASP A 348 -8.22 7.76 5.71
CA ASP A 348 -9.29 8.73 6.01
C ASP A 348 -10.45 8.08 6.80
N PHE A 349 -10.75 6.83 6.49
CA PHE A 349 -11.92 6.12 7.00
C PHE A 349 -11.80 5.67 8.47
N ASP A 350 -10.58 5.54 9.03
CA ASP A 350 -10.38 5.02 10.39
C ASP A 350 -9.22 5.72 11.18
N PRO A 351 -9.54 6.59 12.15
CA PRO A 351 -8.56 7.22 13.05
C PRO A 351 -7.78 6.26 13.96
N ALA A 352 -8.30 5.05 14.24
CA ALA A 352 -7.65 4.07 15.12
C ALA A 352 -6.50 3.35 14.41
N ILE A 353 -6.59 3.13 13.09
CA ILE A 353 -5.50 2.60 12.27
C ILE A 353 -4.33 3.59 12.23
N ARG A 354 -4.64 4.88 12.13
CA ARG A 354 -3.65 5.95 12.25
C ARG A 354 -2.92 5.91 13.60
N ALA A 355 -3.66 5.77 14.71
CA ALA A 355 -3.07 5.69 16.05
C ALA A 355 -2.23 4.42 16.29
N ALA A 356 -2.68 3.26 15.78
CA ALA A 356 -1.96 2.00 15.91
C ALA A 356 -0.61 2.01 15.16
N HIS A 357 -0.57 2.62 13.97
CA HIS A 357 0.65 2.74 13.18
C HIS A 357 1.60 3.84 13.68
N GLU A 358 1.07 4.96 14.19
CA GLU A 358 1.89 5.98 14.86
C GLU A 358 2.64 5.38 16.07
N ALA A 359 2.03 4.41 16.77
CA ALA A 359 2.66 3.70 17.89
C ALA A 359 3.75 2.69 17.44
N GLU A 360 3.49 1.87 16.42
CA GLU A 360 4.44 0.86 15.89
C GLU A 360 5.69 1.52 15.28
N PHE A 361 5.53 2.68 14.66
CA PHE A 361 6.65 3.45 14.11
C PHE A 361 7.49 4.15 15.19
N ALA A 362 6.86 4.69 16.25
CA ALA A 362 7.58 5.25 17.39
C ALA A 362 8.47 4.19 18.09
N GLU A 363 8.02 2.93 18.11
CA GLU A 363 8.78 1.81 18.64
C GLU A 363 9.95 1.40 17.72
N THR A 364 9.73 1.43 16.40
CA THR A 364 10.77 1.14 15.39
C THR A 364 11.86 2.22 15.36
N MET A 365 11.49 3.50 15.53
CA MET A 365 12.45 4.60 15.58
C MET A 365 13.29 4.61 16.85
N ARG A 366 12.71 4.24 18.01
CA ARG A 366 13.49 4.03 19.24
C ARG A 366 14.58 2.97 19.07
N TRP A 367 14.29 1.89 18.34
CA TRP A 367 15.25 0.82 18.10
C TRP A 367 16.44 1.24 17.21
N LEU A 368 16.25 2.25 16.35
CA LEU A 368 17.31 2.81 15.49
C LEU A 368 18.11 3.94 16.16
N GLU A 369 17.58 4.54 17.23
CA GLU A 369 18.26 5.57 18.04
C GLU A 369 19.10 4.95 19.16
N ASP A 370 18.72 3.77 19.67
CA ASP A 370 19.36 3.07 20.80
C ASP A 370 20.38 1.98 20.38
N GLY A 371 20.56 1.70 19.09
CA GLY A 371 21.44 0.65 18.54
C GLY A 371 22.51 1.18 17.59
#